data_AF-A0A3M1LWN0-F1
#
_entry.id   AF-A0A3M1LWN0-F1
#
_cell.length_a   1.000
_cell.length_b   1.000
_cell.length_c   1.000
_cell.angle_alpha   90.00
_cell.angle_beta   90.00
_cell.angle_gamma   90.00
#
_symmetry.space_group_name_H-M   'P 1'
#
loop_
_entity.id
_entity.type
_entity.pdbx_description
1 polymer ?
#
loop_
_entity_poly.entity_id
_entity_poly.type
_entity_poly.pdbx_seq_one_letter_code
_entity_poly.pdbx_strand_id
1 'polypeptide(L)'
;MAVGLSDTESPSPPLLQVPPVKLAALAAPATVAPAALESTTADKPAPRYAALMQDTPTAIDVPAVKPEGGRAPAFCAPRLSLLPAPAQSVTAILRAPCHAGRPVTFDHAGIRFTLRLDAGGRLQIRIPALESPARVTARLEDGLTASAQRNVAGLGRVARVALSWPGGVELNLRAREAILRRVAQSDVWQGAPRSPAEALREGGGYLIALGEPAAEGHLAEIYSWPLRRQDRRRIVPLVLELVTGPGNCRRPVRVTAVYADRPRRPERRVVVIANRRCAPGGIVLRNDGLRDLRLAGN
;
A
#
# COMPACT_ATOMS: atom_id res chain seq x y z
N MET A 1 22.28 -92.06 -3.86
CA MET A 1 21.28 -91.09 -4.32
C MET A 1 21.71 -89.72 -3.82
N ALA A 2 22.20 -88.85 -4.70
CA ALA A 2 22.51 -87.46 -4.39
C ALA A 2 21.89 -86.62 -5.51
N VAL A 3 21.00 -85.70 -5.14
CA VAL A 3 20.32 -84.77 -6.05
C VAL A 3 21.20 -83.53 -6.15
N GLY A 4 21.71 -83.24 -7.34
CA GLY A 4 22.45 -82.01 -7.65
C GLY A 4 21.49 -80.86 -7.97
N LEU A 5 21.73 -79.70 -7.37
CA LEU A 5 21.15 -78.42 -7.77
C LEU A 5 21.99 -77.86 -8.92
N SER A 6 21.36 -77.50 -10.03
CA SER A 6 21.98 -76.80 -11.16
C SER A 6 21.67 -75.31 -11.06
N ASP A 7 22.70 -74.49 -10.88
CA ASP A 7 22.63 -73.04 -11.02
C ASP A 7 22.69 -72.67 -12.51
N THR A 8 21.65 -72.01 -13.00
CA THR A 8 21.61 -71.34 -14.30
C THR A 8 22.19 -69.93 -14.17
N GLU A 9 23.40 -69.72 -14.70
CA GLU A 9 24.02 -68.40 -14.83
C GLU A 9 23.49 -67.68 -16.07
N SER A 10 22.94 -66.48 -15.88
CA SER A 10 22.42 -65.59 -16.92
C SER A 10 23.56 -64.73 -17.50
N PRO A 11 23.67 -64.54 -18.83
CA PRO A 11 24.77 -63.76 -19.40
C PRO A 11 24.60 -62.26 -19.17
N SER A 12 25.67 -61.62 -18.69
CA SER A 12 25.80 -60.17 -18.51
C SER A 12 25.80 -59.41 -19.85
N PRO A 13 25.11 -58.26 -19.96
CA PRO A 13 25.11 -57.46 -21.19
C PRO A 13 26.44 -56.72 -21.41
N PRO A 14 26.79 -56.37 -22.67
CA PRO A 14 28.03 -55.70 -22.97
C PRO A 14 28.02 -54.24 -22.50
N LEU A 15 29.16 -53.79 -21.97
CA LEU A 15 29.40 -52.42 -21.54
C LEU A 15 29.55 -51.50 -22.77
N LEU A 16 28.69 -50.48 -22.88
CA LEU A 16 28.91 -49.38 -23.82
C LEU A 16 30.18 -48.61 -23.42
N GLN A 17 31.13 -48.51 -24.35
CA GLN A 17 32.29 -47.63 -24.22
C GLN A 17 31.86 -46.17 -24.45
N VAL A 18 32.03 -45.34 -23.43
CA VAL A 18 31.86 -43.88 -23.50
C VAL A 18 33.20 -43.26 -23.94
N PRO A 19 33.24 -42.37 -24.94
CA PRO A 19 34.50 -41.73 -25.36
C PRO A 19 35.02 -40.79 -24.26
N PRO A 20 36.35 -40.59 -24.16
CA PRO A 20 36.93 -39.71 -23.15
C PRO A 20 36.58 -38.25 -23.42
N VAL A 21 36.00 -37.60 -22.41
CA VAL A 21 35.80 -36.14 -22.40
C VAL A 21 37.17 -35.49 -22.20
N LYS A 22 37.59 -34.63 -23.14
CA LYS A 22 38.77 -33.77 -22.96
C LYS A 22 38.50 -32.77 -21.83
N LEU A 23 39.27 -32.86 -20.75
CA LEU A 23 39.34 -31.80 -19.74
C LEU A 23 40.00 -30.58 -20.37
N ALA A 24 39.23 -29.50 -20.54
CA ALA A 24 39.79 -28.18 -20.82
C ALA A 24 40.51 -27.69 -19.55
N ALA A 25 41.76 -27.25 -19.70
CA ALA A 25 42.56 -26.69 -18.63
C ALA A 25 41.87 -25.44 -18.04
N LEU A 26 41.71 -25.42 -16.71
CA LEU A 26 41.31 -24.21 -15.99
C LEU A 26 42.41 -23.16 -16.14
N ALA A 27 42.08 -22.04 -16.77
CA ALA A 27 42.90 -20.84 -16.71
C ALA A 27 42.85 -20.24 -15.29
N ALA A 28 44.00 -19.78 -14.81
CA ALA A 28 44.16 -19.12 -13.51
C ALA A 28 43.23 -17.89 -13.37
N PRO A 29 42.78 -17.54 -12.15
CA PRO A 29 41.96 -16.37 -11.96
C PRO A 29 42.78 -15.10 -12.24
N ALA A 30 42.33 -14.30 -13.20
CA ALA A 30 42.81 -12.95 -13.38
C ALA A 30 42.42 -12.12 -12.14
N THR A 31 43.40 -11.45 -11.54
CA THR A 31 43.19 -10.48 -10.47
C THR A 31 42.41 -9.30 -11.03
N VAL A 32 41.09 -9.28 -10.80
CA VAL A 32 40.24 -8.13 -11.14
C VAL A 32 40.47 -7.08 -10.07
N ALA A 33 41.07 -5.95 -10.45
CA ALA A 33 41.13 -4.75 -9.61
C ALA A 33 39.71 -4.34 -9.17
N PRO A 34 39.49 -3.81 -7.96
CA PRO A 34 38.17 -3.34 -7.57
C PRO A 34 37.75 -2.20 -8.49
N ALA A 35 36.83 -2.50 -9.40
CA ALA A 35 36.11 -1.48 -10.13
C ALA A 35 35.42 -0.60 -9.09
N ALA A 36 35.81 0.67 -9.08
CA ALA A 36 35.09 1.69 -8.34
C ALA A 36 33.61 1.58 -8.73
N LEU A 37 32.75 1.36 -7.74
CA LEU A 37 31.32 1.49 -7.90
C LEU A 37 31.05 2.96 -8.20
N GLU A 38 31.03 3.31 -9.48
CA GLU A 38 30.43 4.55 -9.94
C GLU A 38 28.99 4.54 -9.47
N SER A 39 28.73 5.43 -8.51
CA SER A 39 27.39 5.70 -8.01
C SER A 39 26.59 6.30 -9.14
N THR A 40 25.95 5.44 -9.93
CA THR A 40 24.85 5.88 -10.76
C THR A 40 23.75 6.31 -9.80
N THR A 41 23.57 7.62 -9.69
CA THR A 41 22.42 8.22 -9.03
C THR A 41 21.18 7.68 -9.71
N ALA A 42 20.62 6.60 -9.17
CA ALA A 42 19.33 6.09 -9.56
C ALA A 42 18.35 7.25 -9.40
N ASP A 43 17.83 7.73 -10.53
CA ASP A 43 16.75 8.68 -10.59
C ASP A 43 15.59 8.11 -9.78
N LYS A 44 15.42 8.62 -8.56
CA LYS A 44 14.38 8.18 -7.62
C LYS A 44 13.06 8.64 -8.25
N PRO A 45 12.18 7.73 -8.72
CA PRO A 45 10.91 8.16 -9.24
C PRO A 45 10.17 8.88 -8.12
N ALA A 46 9.78 10.13 -8.38
CA ALA A 46 9.06 10.95 -7.43
C ALA A 46 7.79 10.21 -6.96
N PRO A 47 7.40 10.38 -5.69
CA PRO A 47 6.23 9.73 -5.15
C PRO A 47 4.98 10.04 -6.00
N ARG A 48 4.38 9.01 -6.61
CA ARG A 48 3.15 9.11 -7.41
C ARG A 48 1.95 9.05 -6.48
N TYR A 49 1.55 10.22 -5.99
CA TYR A 49 0.24 10.40 -5.37
C TYR A 49 -0.82 10.30 -6.47
N ALA A 50 -1.91 9.59 -6.20
CA ALA A 50 -2.93 9.33 -7.22
C ALA A 50 -3.50 10.64 -7.75
N ALA A 51 -3.10 10.99 -8.98
CA ALA A 51 -3.77 11.99 -9.77
C ALA A 51 -5.19 11.49 -10.12
N LEU A 52 -6.12 12.42 -10.04
CA LEU A 52 -7.56 12.33 -10.23
C LEU A 52 -7.96 11.39 -11.38
N MET A 53 -8.83 10.41 -11.08
CA MET A 53 -9.58 9.68 -12.11
C MET A 53 -10.76 10.56 -12.55
N GLN A 54 -10.67 11.12 -13.76
CA GLN A 54 -11.78 11.81 -14.41
C GLN A 54 -12.70 10.79 -15.10
N ASP A 55 -13.58 10.17 -14.32
CA ASP A 55 -14.81 9.58 -14.85
C ASP A 55 -15.97 10.25 -14.14
N THR A 56 -16.79 10.98 -14.88
CA THR A 56 -17.95 11.71 -14.35
C THR A 56 -19.07 10.70 -14.09
N PRO A 57 -19.44 10.39 -12.83
CA PRO A 57 -20.56 9.52 -12.57
C PRO A 57 -21.84 10.35 -12.50
N THR A 58 -22.92 9.83 -13.09
CA THR A 58 -24.27 10.35 -12.94
C THR A 58 -24.66 10.37 -11.47
N ALA A 59 -25.22 11.50 -11.01
CA ALA A 59 -25.56 11.72 -9.61
C ALA A 59 -26.65 10.73 -9.15
N ILE A 60 -26.33 9.93 -8.14
CA ILE A 60 -27.31 9.19 -7.35
C ILE A 60 -27.54 9.98 -6.07
N ASP A 61 -28.81 10.22 -5.75
CA ASP A 61 -29.23 10.95 -4.57
C ASP A 61 -28.85 10.14 -3.31
N VAL A 62 -27.97 10.70 -2.48
CA VAL A 62 -27.56 10.12 -1.20
C VAL A 62 -27.96 11.12 -0.12
N PRO A 63 -28.65 10.70 0.95
CA PRO A 63 -29.11 11.61 1.99
C PRO A 63 -27.93 12.34 2.62
N ALA A 64 -28.00 13.67 2.57
CA ALA A 64 -27.01 14.57 3.16
C ALA A 64 -27.09 14.50 4.69
N VAL A 65 -25.95 14.27 5.35
CA VAL A 65 -25.83 14.44 6.80
C VAL A 65 -25.62 15.93 7.08
N LYS A 66 -26.37 16.47 8.04
CA LYS A 66 -26.37 17.90 8.39
C LYS A 66 -24.95 18.38 8.78
N PRO A 67 -24.47 19.52 8.24
CA PRO A 67 -23.16 20.05 8.62
C PRO A 67 -23.19 20.57 10.06
N GLU A 68 -22.20 20.19 10.86
CA GLU A 68 -21.88 20.82 12.15
C GLU A 68 -20.73 21.81 11.91
N GLY A 69 -21.07 23.11 11.89
CA GLY A 69 -20.15 24.22 11.62
C GLY A 69 -20.91 25.51 11.30
N GLY A 70 -20.32 26.67 11.57
CA GLY A 70 -20.95 28.00 11.40
C GLY A 70 -21.65 28.18 10.05
N ARG A 71 -22.76 28.93 10.04
CA ARG A 71 -23.66 29.02 8.89
C ARG A 71 -23.03 29.83 7.75
N ALA A 72 -22.31 29.15 6.86
CA ALA A 72 -21.88 29.71 5.58
C ALA A 72 -23.10 30.01 4.68
N PRO A 73 -22.99 30.96 3.72
CA PRO A 73 -23.98 31.12 2.67
C PRO A 73 -24.24 29.78 1.96
N ALA A 74 -25.50 29.49 1.59
CA ALA A 74 -25.90 28.18 1.06
C ALA A 74 -25.11 27.73 -0.19
N PHE A 75 -24.56 28.68 -0.96
CA PHE A 75 -23.67 28.42 -2.10
C PHE A 75 -22.23 28.06 -1.69
N CYS A 76 -21.72 28.59 -0.59
CA CYS A 76 -20.37 28.30 -0.08
C CYS A 76 -20.32 27.05 0.81
N ALA A 77 -21.46 26.55 1.29
CA ALA A 77 -21.50 25.37 2.14
C ALA A 77 -20.93 24.14 1.38
N PRO A 78 -19.90 23.47 1.92
CA PRO A 78 -19.34 22.30 1.26
C PRO A 78 -20.37 21.16 1.20
N ARG A 79 -20.37 20.45 0.08
CA ARG A 79 -21.21 19.26 -0.12
C ARG A 79 -20.34 18.07 -0.47
N LEU A 80 -20.46 17.00 0.32
CA LEU A 80 -19.77 15.74 0.12
C LEU A 80 -20.79 14.66 -0.20
N SER A 81 -20.50 13.86 -1.22
CA SER A 81 -21.27 12.66 -1.57
C SER A 81 -20.33 11.47 -1.73
N LEU A 82 -20.83 10.27 -1.40
CA LEU A 82 -20.09 9.02 -1.54
C LEU A 82 -20.84 8.05 -2.45
N LEU A 83 -20.16 7.62 -3.52
CA LEU A 83 -20.66 6.59 -4.43
C LEU A 83 -19.90 5.27 -4.19
N PRO A 84 -20.53 4.10 -4.36
CA PRO A 84 -19.81 2.83 -4.39
C PRO A 84 -18.74 2.84 -5.48
N ALA A 85 -17.58 2.25 -5.18
CA ALA A 85 -16.50 2.09 -6.15
C ALA A 85 -15.93 0.66 -6.12
N PRO A 86 -15.28 0.20 -7.21
CA PRO A 86 -14.61 -1.10 -7.27
C PRO A 86 -13.60 -1.32 -6.14
N ALA A 87 -13.24 -2.58 -5.93
CA ALA A 87 -12.30 -3.01 -4.88
C ALA A 87 -12.69 -2.47 -3.49
N GLN A 88 -13.96 -2.66 -3.10
CA GLN A 88 -14.49 -2.29 -1.78
C GLN A 88 -14.12 -0.85 -1.37
N SER A 89 -14.33 0.09 -2.27
CA SER A 89 -13.97 1.50 -2.07
C SER A 89 -15.20 2.39 -2.19
N VAL A 90 -15.05 3.66 -1.86
CA VAL A 90 -16.02 4.72 -2.17
C VAL A 90 -15.36 5.79 -3.03
N THR A 91 -16.10 6.36 -3.97
CA THR A 91 -15.72 7.60 -4.64
C THR A 91 -16.31 8.76 -3.86
N ALA A 92 -15.47 9.60 -3.27
CA ALA A 92 -15.83 10.85 -2.63
C ALA A 92 -15.88 11.97 -3.68
N ILE A 93 -17.01 12.66 -3.76
CA ILE A 93 -17.22 13.81 -4.64
C ILE A 93 -17.51 15.01 -3.73
N LEU A 94 -16.61 15.99 -3.75
CA LEU A 94 -16.70 17.21 -2.95
C LEU A 94 -16.92 18.42 -3.85
N ARG A 95 -17.83 19.30 -3.43
CA ARG A 95 -18.03 20.63 -4.01
C ARG A 95 -17.99 21.68 -2.91
N ALA A 96 -17.08 22.64 -3.04
CA ALA A 96 -16.90 23.79 -2.15
C ALA A 96 -16.43 24.98 -3.02
N PRO A 97 -17.34 25.64 -3.75
CA PRO A 97 -16.97 26.61 -4.79
C PRO A 97 -16.23 27.84 -4.25
N CYS A 98 -16.41 28.18 -2.97
CA CYS A 98 -15.73 29.31 -2.32
C CYS A 98 -14.30 28.96 -1.85
N HIS A 99 -13.86 27.72 -2.10
CA HIS A 99 -12.57 27.17 -1.66
C HIS A 99 -11.74 26.66 -2.84
N ALA A 100 -11.97 27.20 -4.05
CA ALA A 100 -11.19 26.88 -5.23
C ALA A 100 -9.67 26.96 -4.98
N GLY A 101 -8.94 25.93 -5.38
CA GLY A 101 -7.49 25.85 -5.17
C GLY A 101 -7.04 25.67 -3.72
N ARG A 102 -7.95 25.63 -2.73
CA ARG A 102 -7.60 25.49 -1.31
C ARG A 102 -7.45 24.01 -0.92
N PRO A 103 -6.64 23.70 0.10
CA PRO A 103 -6.54 22.35 0.63
C PRO A 103 -7.80 21.95 1.40
N VAL A 104 -8.09 20.65 1.37
CA VAL A 104 -9.14 19.99 2.12
C VAL A 104 -8.57 18.73 2.76
N THR A 105 -8.84 18.54 4.05
CA THR A 105 -8.42 17.33 4.78
C THR A 105 -9.61 16.38 4.91
N PHE A 106 -9.41 15.14 4.47
CA PHE A 106 -10.38 14.06 4.65
C PHE A 106 -10.06 13.25 5.89
N ASP A 107 -11.10 12.75 6.55
CA ASP A 107 -11.05 11.82 7.67
C ASP A 107 -11.90 10.58 7.33
N HIS A 108 -11.32 9.40 7.49
CA HIS A 108 -12.01 8.12 7.33
C HIS A 108 -11.42 7.07 8.27
N ALA A 109 -12.23 6.46 9.14
CA ALA A 109 -11.79 5.44 10.11
C ALA A 109 -10.54 5.85 10.95
N GLY A 110 -10.32 7.16 11.14
CA GLY A 110 -9.17 7.72 11.84
C GLY A 110 -7.91 7.97 11.00
N ILE A 111 -7.86 7.58 9.72
CA ILE A 111 -6.81 8.08 8.82
C ILE A 111 -7.19 9.46 8.29
N ARG A 112 -6.17 10.30 8.07
CA ARG A 112 -6.32 11.61 7.45
C ARG A 112 -5.42 11.77 6.23
N PHE A 113 -5.91 12.47 5.22
CA PHE A 113 -5.11 12.86 4.06
C PHE A 113 -5.60 14.20 3.52
N THR A 114 -4.71 14.99 2.94
CA THR A 114 -4.99 16.36 2.49
C THR A 114 -4.74 16.50 0.99
N LEU A 115 -5.71 17.04 0.27
CA LEU A 115 -5.66 17.26 -1.19
C LEU A 115 -6.08 18.70 -1.49
N ARG A 116 -5.80 19.20 -2.70
CA ARG A 116 -6.30 20.50 -3.13
C ARG A 116 -7.54 20.37 -4.00
N LEU A 117 -8.48 21.30 -3.79
CA LEU A 117 -9.61 21.48 -4.68
C LEU A 117 -9.14 22.08 -6.01
N ASP A 118 -9.84 21.76 -7.10
CA ASP A 118 -9.58 22.37 -8.40
C ASP A 118 -9.97 23.85 -8.45
N ALA A 119 -9.75 24.50 -9.59
CA ALA A 119 -10.09 25.91 -9.80
C ALA A 119 -11.60 26.22 -9.69
N GLY A 120 -12.46 25.20 -9.72
CA GLY A 120 -13.90 25.32 -9.50
C GLY A 120 -14.35 24.91 -8.09
N GLY A 121 -13.42 24.61 -7.18
CA GLY A 121 -13.72 24.15 -5.83
C GLY A 121 -14.25 22.71 -5.80
N ARG A 122 -13.82 21.86 -6.72
CA ARG A 122 -14.28 20.47 -6.83
C ARG A 122 -13.14 19.49 -6.61
N LEU A 123 -13.50 18.29 -6.16
CA LEU A 123 -12.58 17.17 -6.02
C LEU A 123 -13.34 15.85 -6.15
N GLN A 124 -12.73 14.89 -6.84
CA GLN A 124 -13.19 13.50 -6.91
C GLN A 124 -12.04 12.57 -6.58
N ILE A 125 -12.21 11.73 -5.56
CA ILE A 125 -11.18 10.76 -5.17
C ILE A 125 -11.77 9.43 -4.73
N ARG A 126 -11.06 8.34 -5.04
CA ARG A 126 -11.36 6.99 -4.58
C ARG A 126 -10.69 6.73 -3.23
N ILE A 127 -11.48 6.34 -2.24
CA ILE A 127 -11.02 6.04 -0.87
C ILE A 127 -11.28 4.55 -0.61
N PRO A 128 -10.25 3.73 -0.39
CA PRO A 128 -10.44 2.36 0.07
C PRO A 128 -11.15 2.35 1.42
N ALA A 129 -12.28 1.67 1.51
CA ALA A 129 -13.05 1.66 2.75
C ALA A 129 -12.39 0.76 3.80
N LEU A 130 -12.21 1.28 5.01
CA LEU A 130 -11.68 0.53 6.14
C LEU A 130 -12.81 -0.04 7.00
N GLU A 131 -13.98 0.61 6.99
CA GLU A 131 -15.19 0.19 7.70
C GLU A 131 -16.43 0.32 6.82
N SER A 132 -17.49 -0.41 7.18
CA SER A 132 -18.83 -0.26 6.59
C SER A 132 -19.86 -0.04 7.71
N PRO A 133 -20.71 1.00 7.64
CA PRO A 133 -20.73 2.04 6.60
C PRO A 133 -19.43 2.86 6.57
N ALA A 134 -18.92 3.14 5.38
CA ALA A 134 -17.77 4.01 5.20
C ALA A 134 -18.20 5.45 5.45
N ARG A 135 -17.77 6.03 6.58
CA ARG A 135 -17.99 7.43 6.92
C ARG A 135 -16.78 8.25 6.49
N VAL A 136 -17.02 9.32 5.74
CA VAL A 136 -15.96 10.25 5.29
C VAL A 136 -16.37 11.67 5.67
N THR A 137 -15.44 12.41 6.26
CA THR A 137 -15.60 13.84 6.57
C THR A 137 -14.55 14.64 5.84
N ALA A 138 -14.96 15.64 5.07
CA ALA A 138 -14.09 16.66 4.49
C ALA A 138 -14.08 17.89 5.42
N ARG A 139 -12.89 18.42 5.69
CA ARG A 139 -12.67 19.64 6.49
C ARG A 139 -11.86 20.66 5.69
N LEU A 140 -12.43 21.85 5.54
CA LEU A 140 -11.79 23.00 4.91
C LEU A 140 -10.99 23.81 5.95
N GLU A 141 -10.09 24.67 5.48
CA GLU A 141 -9.20 25.46 6.34
C GLU A 141 -9.92 26.45 7.26
N ASP A 142 -11.08 26.94 6.82
CA ASP A 142 -11.95 27.83 7.60
C ASP A 142 -12.80 27.08 8.65
N GLY A 143 -12.60 25.77 8.78
CA GLY A 143 -13.31 24.91 9.72
C GLY A 143 -14.66 24.40 9.21
N LEU A 144 -15.11 24.78 8.01
CA LEU A 144 -16.32 24.21 7.42
C LEU A 144 -16.13 22.72 7.14
N THR A 145 -17.18 21.94 7.42
CA THR A 145 -17.14 20.49 7.25
C THR A 145 -18.31 19.97 6.42
N ALA A 146 -18.06 18.89 5.68
CA ALA A 146 -19.09 18.11 5.01
C ALA A 146 -18.85 16.63 5.29
N SER A 147 -19.90 15.90 5.67
CA SER A 147 -19.81 14.47 5.98
C SER A 147 -20.81 13.67 5.16
N ALA A 148 -20.40 12.47 4.77
CA ALA A 148 -21.25 11.52 4.07
C ALA A 148 -20.92 10.09 4.53
N GLN A 149 -21.87 9.18 4.36
CA GLN A 149 -21.66 7.76 4.65
C GLN A 149 -22.23 6.88 3.53
N ARG A 150 -21.57 5.75 3.26
CA ARG A 150 -22.04 4.77 2.29
C ARG A 150 -21.75 3.35 2.73
N ASN A 151 -22.72 2.45 2.61
CA ASN A 151 -22.49 1.02 2.83
C ASN A 151 -21.55 0.47 1.75
N VAL A 152 -20.54 -0.30 2.18
CA VAL A 152 -19.58 -0.95 1.28
C VAL A 152 -19.75 -2.46 1.40
N ALA A 153 -20.22 -3.07 0.31
CA ALA A 153 -20.41 -4.51 0.25
C ALA A 153 -19.06 -5.23 0.14
N GLY A 154 -18.97 -6.39 0.79
CA GLY A 154 -17.83 -7.30 0.63
C GLY A 154 -16.53 -6.88 1.30
N LEU A 155 -16.54 -5.97 2.30
CA LEU A 155 -15.33 -5.62 3.05
C LEU A 155 -14.63 -6.83 3.67
N GLY A 156 -15.37 -7.87 4.10
CA GLY A 156 -14.78 -9.12 4.57
C GLY A 156 -14.06 -9.96 3.51
N ARG A 157 -13.98 -9.49 2.26
CA ARG A 157 -13.24 -10.12 1.15
C ARG A 157 -11.92 -9.41 0.84
N VAL A 158 -11.54 -8.41 1.63
CA VAL A 158 -10.27 -7.70 1.51
C VAL A 158 -9.70 -7.48 2.90
N ALA A 159 -8.41 -7.78 3.10
CA ALA A 159 -7.69 -7.39 4.31
C ALA A 159 -6.91 -6.11 4.03
N ARG A 160 -6.99 -5.12 4.92
CA ARG A 160 -6.30 -3.84 4.75
C ARG A 160 -5.50 -3.42 5.97
N VAL A 161 -4.43 -2.69 5.69
CA VAL A 161 -3.77 -1.82 6.65
C VAL A 161 -3.67 -0.44 5.99
N ALA A 162 -4.04 0.59 6.73
CA ALA A 162 -3.90 1.96 6.32
C ALA A 162 -3.03 2.71 7.31
N LEU A 163 -2.09 3.48 6.79
CA LEU A 163 -1.23 4.36 7.56
C LEU A 163 -1.55 5.81 7.20
N SER A 164 -1.45 6.71 8.18
CA SER A 164 -1.58 8.14 7.98
C SER A 164 -0.62 8.90 8.86
N TRP A 165 0.05 9.90 8.30
CA TRP A 165 1.05 10.72 8.99
C TRP A 165 1.01 12.18 8.48
N PRO A 166 1.57 13.14 9.26
CA PRO A 166 1.70 14.51 8.80
C PRO A 166 2.62 14.62 7.57
N GLY A 167 2.34 15.56 6.69
CA GLY A 167 3.19 15.92 5.57
C GLY A 167 4.57 16.44 6.00
N GLY A 168 5.45 16.67 5.02
CA GLY A 168 6.85 17.04 5.28
C GLY A 168 7.73 15.88 5.77
N VAL A 169 7.19 14.67 5.85
CA VAL A 169 7.92 13.44 6.15
C VAL A 169 7.75 12.46 5.00
N GLU A 170 8.87 12.07 4.39
CA GLU A 170 8.91 10.99 3.41
C GLU A 170 8.91 9.64 4.14
N LEU A 171 7.72 9.04 4.21
CA LEU A 171 7.48 7.74 4.81
C LEU A 171 6.77 6.85 3.78
N ASN A 172 7.13 5.57 3.69
CA ASN A 172 6.46 4.59 2.86
C ASN A 172 6.12 3.34 3.67
N LEU A 173 4.95 2.77 3.41
CA LEU A 173 4.57 1.41 3.79
C LEU A 173 5.16 0.43 2.77
N ARG A 174 5.95 -0.52 3.27
CA ARG A 174 6.49 -1.65 2.53
C ARG A 174 5.74 -2.91 2.97
N ALA A 175 4.93 -3.50 2.10
CA ALA A 175 4.31 -4.80 2.31
C ALA A 175 5.13 -5.89 1.61
N ARG A 176 5.77 -6.77 2.38
CA ARG A 176 6.70 -7.77 1.84
C ARG A 176 5.97 -9.04 1.45
N GLU A 177 5.72 -9.24 0.16
CA GLU A 177 4.97 -10.40 -0.30
C GLU A 177 5.92 -11.52 -0.75
N ALA A 178 5.95 -12.62 0.00
CA ALA A 178 6.60 -13.85 -0.46
C ALA A 178 5.64 -14.59 -1.43
N ILE A 179 5.67 -14.26 -2.72
CA ILE A 179 4.87 -14.93 -3.74
C ILE A 179 5.70 -16.03 -4.40
N LEU A 180 5.20 -17.27 -4.43
CA LEU A 180 5.93 -18.49 -4.85
C LEU A 180 6.24 -18.58 -6.37
N ARG A 181 6.18 -17.47 -7.14
CA ARG A 181 6.45 -17.51 -8.58
C ARG A 181 7.44 -16.42 -8.99
N ARG A 182 8.72 -16.79 -9.09
CA ARG A 182 9.79 -16.14 -9.88
C ARG A 182 10.07 -14.65 -9.62
N VAL A 183 9.78 -14.12 -8.44
CA VAL A 183 10.25 -12.77 -8.06
C VAL A 183 10.94 -12.87 -6.71
N ALA A 184 12.24 -12.59 -6.70
CA ALA A 184 12.91 -12.21 -5.46
C ALA A 184 12.22 -10.93 -4.95
N GLN A 185 11.62 -11.00 -3.77
CA GLN A 185 11.02 -9.86 -3.02
C GLN A 185 10.10 -8.95 -3.85
N SER A 186 8.82 -9.31 -4.00
CA SER A 186 7.82 -8.39 -4.56
C SER A 186 7.23 -7.50 -3.47
N ASP A 187 8.05 -6.62 -2.91
CA ASP A 187 7.57 -5.59 -1.97
C ASP A 187 6.55 -4.70 -2.69
N VAL A 188 5.36 -4.57 -2.12
CA VAL A 188 4.36 -3.60 -2.56
C VAL A 188 4.49 -2.34 -1.72
N TRP A 189 4.74 -1.23 -2.39
CA TRP A 189 4.97 0.08 -1.80
C TRP A 189 4.70 1.16 -2.83
N GLN A 190 4.79 2.44 -2.46
CA GLN A 190 4.43 3.54 -3.35
C GLN A 190 5.27 3.57 -4.65
N GLY A 191 6.52 3.09 -4.65
CA GLY A 191 7.33 2.92 -5.87
C GLY A 191 7.00 1.67 -6.71
N ALA A 192 6.24 0.72 -6.18
CA ALA A 192 5.74 -0.47 -6.90
C ALA A 192 4.34 -0.87 -6.37
N PRO A 193 3.30 -0.03 -6.56
CA PRO A 193 2.06 -0.15 -5.80
C PRO A 193 1.15 -1.29 -6.26
N ARG A 194 1.27 -1.75 -7.51
CA ARG A 194 0.28 -2.57 -8.22
C ARG A 194 -1.13 -1.97 -8.20
N SER A 195 -1.95 -2.35 -9.17
CA SER A 195 -3.36 -1.96 -9.26
C SER A 195 -4.26 -3.02 -8.62
N PRO A 196 -5.50 -2.65 -8.25
CA PRO A 196 -6.50 -3.63 -7.84
C PRO A 196 -6.74 -4.73 -8.89
N ALA A 197 -6.68 -4.38 -10.19
CA ALA A 197 -6.86 -5.32 -11.28
C ALA A 197 -5.70 -6.33 -11.37
N GLU A 198 -4.45 -5.88 -11.23
CA GLU A 198 -3.27 -6.78 -11.16
C GLU A 198 -3.35 -7.72 -9.96
N ALA A 199 -3.63 -7.20 -8.76
CA ALA A 199 -3.78 -8.02 -7.56
C ALA A 199 -4.90 -9.07 -7.71
N LEU A 200 -6.01 -8.72 -8.37
CA LEU A 200 -7.10 -9.66 -8.65
C LEU A 200 -6.75 -10.73 -9.69
N ARG A 201 -5.89 -10.44 -10.68
CA ARG A 201 -5.46 -11.43 -11.68
C ARG A 201 -4.34 -12.31 -11.14
N GLU A 202 -3.28 -11.71 -10.64
CA GLU A 202 -2.02 -12.37 -10.32
C GLU A 202 -1.95 -12.87 -8.87
N GLY A 203 -2.82 -12.33 -8.00
CA GLY A 203 -2.72 -12.52 -6.55
C GLY A 203 -1.77 -11.53 -5.89
N GLY A 204 -1.75 -11.55 -4.56
CA GLY A 204 -1.03 -10.54 -3.79
C GLY A 204 -1.89 -9.32 -3.47
N GLY A 205 -1.26 -8.30 -2.90
CA GLY A 205 -1.88 -7.03 -2.57
C GLY A 205 -1.56 -5.89 -3.54
N TYR A 206 -2.16 -4.75 -3.27
CA TYR A 206 -1.94 -3.49 -3.98
C TYR A 206 -1.94 -2.33 -2.98
N LEU A 207 -1.41 -1.18 -3.37
CA LEU A 207 -1.31 0.01 -2.54
C LEU A 207 -1.92 1.23 -3.22
N ILE A 208 -2.68 2.00 -2.45
CA ILE A 208 -3.19 3.31 -2.85
C ILE A 208 -2.62 4.36 -1.90
N ALA A 209 -1.91 5.34 -2.45
CA ALA A 209 -1.45 6.52 -1.73
C ALA A 209 -2.45 7.68 -1.92
N LEU A 210 -2.78 8.36 -0.82
CA LEU A 210 -3.71 9.48 -0.75
C LEU A 210 -3.03 10.69 -0.11
N GLY A 211 -3.41 11.87 -0.59
CA GLY A 211 -2.86 13.15 -0.15
C GLY A 211 -1.80 13.69 -1.08
N GLU A 212 -1.52 14.98 -0.97
CA GLU A 212 -0.44 15.66 -1.67
C GLU A 212 0.72 15.93 -0.69
N PRO A 213 1.98 15.91 -1.17
CA PRO A 213 3.16 16.16 -0.34
C PRO A 213 3.28 17.66 -0.05
N ALA A 214 2.36 18.20 0.74
CA ALA A 214 2.43 19.54 1.30
C ALA A 214 3.02 19.48 2.72
N ALA A 215 3.78 20.49 3.12
CA ALA A 215 4.40 20.54 4.45
C ALA A 215 3.37 20.52 5.61
N GLU A 216 2.17 21.07 5.38
CA GLU A 216 1.13 21.23 6.41
C GLU A 216 -0.06 20.23 6.27
N GLY A 217 0.06 19.25 5.36
CA GLY A 217 -0.99 18.28 5.09
C GLY A 217 -0.91 16.99 5.90
N HIS A 218 -1.74 16.02 5.53
CA HIS A 218 -1.56 14.61 5.91
C HIS A 218 -1.43 13.76 4.65
N LEU A 219 -0.64 12.71 4.76
CA LEU A 219 -0.53 11.65 3.76
C LEU A 219 -1.14 10.37 4.32
N ALA A 220 -1.62 9.50 3.45
CA ALA A 220 -2.04 8.17 3.81
C ALA A 220 -1.65 7.13 2.75
N GLU A 221 -1.27 5.95 3.20
CA GLU A 221 -1.04 4.80 2.33
C GLU A 221 -1.88 3.62 2.80
N ILE A 222 -2.62 3.01 1.87
CA ILE A 222 -3.52 1.91 2.15
C ILE A 222 -3.09 0.71 1.33
N TYR A 223 -2.54 -0.28 2.01
CA TYR A 223 -2.27 -1.58 1.44
C TYR A 223 -3.49 -2.49 1.59
N SER A 224 -3.84 -3.18 0.51
CA SER A 224 -5.04 -4.01 0.40
C SER A 224 -4.71 -5.37 -0.21
N TRP A 225 -5.19 -6.45 0.42
CA TRP A 225 -5.09 -7.82 -0.09
C TRP A 225 -6.48 -8.40 -0.36
N PRO A 226 -6.88 -8.64 -1.62
CA PRO A 226 -8.10 -9.39 -1.94
C PRO A 226 -7.99 -10.83 -1.43
N LEU A 227 -8.86 -11.21 -0.50
CA LEU A 227 -8.79 -12.52 0.17
C LEU A 227 -9.26 -13.64 -0.76
N ARG A 228 -8.40 -14.64 -0.96
CA ARG A 228 -8.75 -15.90 -1.63
C ARG A 228 -8.67 -17.06 -0.65
N ARG A 229 -9.29 -18.21 -1.00
CA ARG A 229 -9.32 -19.38 -0.12
C ARG A 229 -7.92 -19.86 0.27
N GLN A 230 -6.96 -19.79 -0.66
CA GLN A 230 -5.57 -20.18 -0.44
C GLN A 230 -4.76 -19.20 0.42
N ASP A 231 -5.26 -17.99 0.67
CA ASP A 231 -4.55 -16.97 1.44
C ASP A 231 -4.82 -17.09 2.96
N ARG A 232 -5.70 -18.03 3.34
CA ARG A 232 -6.01 -18.28 4.75
C ARG A 232 -4.72 -18.55 5.54
N ARG A 233 -4.55 -17.83 6.66
CA ARG A 233 -3.41 -17.92 7.58
C ARG A 233 -2.08 -17.37 7.04
N ARG A 234 -2.06 -16.81 5.83
CA ARG A 234 -0.87 -16.09 5.34
C ARG A 234 -0.66 -14.81 6.16
N ILE A 235 0.62 -14.48 6.34
CA ILE A 235 1.07 -13.25 7.00
C ILE A 235 1.81 -12.44 5.94
N VAL A 236 1.50 -11.14 5.86
CA VAL A 236 2.25 -10.19 5.05
C VAL A 236 3.05 -9.31 6.01
N PRO A 237 4.39 -9.49 6.08
CA PRO A 237 5.25 -8.62 6.87
C PRO A 237 5.14 -7.16 6.40
N LEU A 238 5.01 -6.24 7.35
CA LEU A 238 4.93 -4.81 7.07
C LEU A 238 6.15 -4.09 7.62
N VAL A 239 6.69 -3.15 6.86
CA VAL A 239 7.84 -2.34 7.25
C VAL A 239 7.58 -0.89 6.89
N LEU A 240 8.02 0.01 7.75
CA LEU A 240 8.02 1.45 7.52
C LEU A 240 9.38 1.85 6.97
N GLU A 241 9.39 2.50 5.83
CA GLU A 241 10.57 3.16 5.28
C GLU A 241 10.48 4.65 5.52
N LEU A 242 11.41 5.18 6.32
CA LEU A 242 11.53 6.61 6.57
C LEU A 242 12.78 7.14 5.88
N VAL A 243 12.62 8.14 5.01
CA VAL A 243 13.74 8.93 4.52
C VAL A 243 14.03 10.02 5.54
N THR A 244 15.25 10.02 6.06
CA THR A 244 15.67 10.96 7.11
C THR A 244 16.33 12.19 6.52
N GLY A 245 16.00 13.36 7.07
CA GLY A 245 16.53 14.64 6.63
C GLY A 245 16.40 15.72 7.70
N PRO A 246 16.88 16.95 7.44
CA PRO A 246 16.87 18.03 8.43
C PRO A 246 15.48 18.30 9.02
N GLY A 247 14.42 18.16 8.22
CA GLY A 247 13.03 18.45 8.64
C GLY A 247 12.41 17.45 9.62
N ASN A 248 12.91 16.21 9.67
CA ASN A 248 12.37 15.17 10.54
C ASN A 248 13.41 14.58 11.51
N CYS A 249 14.65 15.07 11.50
CA CYS A 249 15.68 14.54 12.37
C CYS A 249 15.46 14.92 13.84
N ARG A 250 15.75 13.99 14.75
CA ARG A 250 15.56 14.12 16.21
C ARG A 250 14.12 14.40 16.64
N ARG A 251 13.15 14.32 15.72
CA ARG A 251 11.72 14.48 15.99
C ARG A 251 11.04 13.12 15.82
N PRO A 252 10.22 12.67 16.79
CA PRO A 252 9.45 11.45 16.61
C PRO A 252 8.37 11.69 15.55
N VAL A 253 8.19 10.74 14.63
CA VAL A 253 7.10 10.76 13.65
C VAL A 253 5.96 9.93 14.20
N ARG A 254 4.77 10.55 14.32
CA ARG A 254 3.55 9.86 14.74
C ARG A 254 2.79 9.38 13.50
N VAL A 255 2.50 8.09 13.46
CA VAL A 255 1.78 7.42 12.39
C VAL A 255 0.51 6.80 12.98
N THR A 256 -0.64 7.12 12.40
CA THR A 256 -1.88 6.40 12.71
C THR A 256 -1.95 5.17 11.83
N ALA A 257 -2.03 3.99 12.44
CA ALA A 257 -2.23 2.72 11.76
C ALA A 257 -3.65 2.20 12.00
N VAL A 258 -4.34 1.81 10.94
CA VAL A 258 -5.69 1.24 10.98
C VAL A 258 -5.69 -0.11 10.29
N TYR A 259 -6.02 -1.15 11.04
CA TYR A 259 -6.10 -2.53 10.54
C TYR A 259 -7.55 -2.93 10.32
N ALA A 260 -7.92 -3.12 9.06
CA ALA A 260 -9.21 -3.65 8.66
C ALA A 260 -9.01 -5.06 8.08
N ASP A 261 -8.53 -5.96 8.93
CA ASP A 261 -8.24 -7.38 8.63
C ASP A 261 -9.21 -8.34 9.34
N ARG A 262 -10.21 -7.79 10.03
CA ARG A 262 -11.27 -8.52 10.73
C ARG A 262 -12.65 -7.96 10.38
N PRO A 263 -13.71 -8.79 10.40
CA PRO A 263 -15.02 -8.44 9.85
C PRO A 263 -15.85 -7.41 10.66
N ARG A 264 -15.46 -7.02 11.87
CA ARG A 264 -16.33 -6.21 12.75
C ARG A 264 -15.97 -4.73 12.82
N ARG A 265 -14.75 -4.39 13.24
CA ARG A 265 -14.31 -2.99 13.34
C ARG A 265 -12.81 -2.89 13.07
N PRO A 266 -12.36 -1.82 12.39
CA PRO A 266 -10.95 -1.56 12.24
C PRO A 266 -10.30 -1.35 13.60
N GLU A 267 -9.13 -1.96 13.77
CA GLU A 267 -8.30 -1.74 14.93
C GLU A 267 -7.37 -0.56 14.65
N ARG A 268 -7.46 0.50 15.45
CA ARG A 268 -6.62 1.69 15.32
C ARG A 268 -5.51 1.70 16.36
N ARG A 269 -4.29 2.05 15.95
CA ARG A 269 -3.12 2.19 16.80
C ARG A 269 -2.30 3.41 16.38
N VAL A 270 -1.55 3.98 17.33
CA VAL A 270 -0.55 5.00 17.02
C VAL A 270 0.82 4.36 17.10
N VAL A 271 1.57 4.45 16.01
CA VAL A 271 2.96 4.03 15.90
C VAL A 271 3.84 5.27 16.00
N VAL A 272 4.87 5.23 16.83
CA VAL A 272 5.80 6.35 17.03
C VAL A 272 7.18 5.92 16.56
N ILE A 273 7.63 6.50 15.45
CA ILE A 273 8.94 6.24 14.89
C ILE A 273 9.94 7.17 15.56
N ALA A 274 10.88 6.60 16.31
CA ALA A 274 11.93 7.36 16.98
C ALA A 274 13.07 7.68 16.00
N ASN A 275 13.21 8.94 15.61
CA ASN A 275 14.26 9.39 14.68
C ASN A 275 15.49 10.00 15.40
N ARG A 276 16.08 9.26 16.35
CA ARG A 276 17.12 9.80 17.27
C ARG A 276 18.49 10.02 16.62
N ARG A 277 18.87 9.21 15.63
CA ARG A 277 20.14 9.29 14.90
C ARG A 277 19.81 9.33 13.41
N CYS A 278 20.20 10.40 12.72
CA CYS A 278 19.97 10.55 11.29
C CYS A 278 21.27 10.98 10.62
N ALA A 279 21.62 10.29 9.53
CA ALA A 279 22.48 10.87 8.50
C ALA A 279 21.54 11.54 7.47
N PRO A 280 21.82 12.78 7.01
CA PRO A 280 21.03 13.38 5.93
C PRO A 280 20.93 12.44 4.72
N GLY A 281 19.71 12.17 4.25
CA GLY A 281 19.46 11.26 3.13
C GLY A 281 19.45 9.77 3.49
N GLY A 282 19.61 9.41 4.77
CA GLY A 282 19.57 8.01 5.20
C GLY A 282 18.16 7.42 5.10
N ILE A 283 18.05 6.22 4.50
CA ILE A 283 16.82 5.42 4.50
C ILE A 283 16.84 4.50 5.70
N VAL A 284 15.76 4.50 6.48
CA VAL A 284 15.63 3.59 7.63
C VAL A 284 14.39 2.74 7.51
N LEU A 285 14.59 1.43 7.52
CA LEU A 285 13.53 0.43 7.59
C LEU A 285 13.25 0.05 9.04
N ARG A 286 12.01 0.20 9.49
CA ARG A 286 11.60 -0.08 10.86
C ARG A 286 10.27 -0.81 10.93
N ASN A 287 10.09 -1.58 11.99
CA ASN A 287 8.82 -2.24 12.31
C ASN A 287 8.30 -1.78 13.68
N ASP A 288 8.45 -0.48 13.99
CA ASP A 288 8.32 0.17 15.32
C ASP A 288 6.95 -0.02 16.02
N GLY A 289 6.55 -1.25 16.30
CA GLY A 289 5.22 -1.60 16.79
C GLY A 289 4.16 -1.73 15.67
N LEU A 290 4.58 -1.72 14.40
CA LEU A 290 3.66 -2.07 13.30
C LEU A 290 3.42 -3.59 13.34
N ARG A 291 2.15 -3.99 13.37
CA ARG A 291 1.74 -5.39 13.32
C ARG A 291 1.67 -5.85 11.87
N ASP A 292 2.18 -7.05 11.59
CA ASP A 292 2.00 -7.69 10.27
C ASP A 292 0.53 -7.92 9.94
N LEU A 293 0.19 -7.83 8.64
CA LEU A 293 -1.16 -8.07 8.18
C LEU A 293 -1.42 -9.58 8.16
N ARG A 294 -2.40 -10.02 8.96
CA ARG A 294 -2.82 -11.43 9.00
C ARG A 294 -4.02 -11.62 8.09
N LEU A 295 -3.89 -12.50 7.10
CA LEU A 295 -4.96 -12.81 6.17
C LEU A 295 -5.88 -13.87 6.80
N ALA A 296 -6.80 -13.40 7.63
CA ALA A 296 -7.85 -14.25 8.17
C ALA A 296 -8.93 -14.42 7.08
N GLY A 297 -9.03 -15.62 6.51
CA GLY A 297 -10.21 -15.98 5.73
C GLY A 297 -11.32 -16.41 6.68
N ASN A 298 -12.52 -15.86 6.49
CA ASN A 298 -13.75 -16.48 6.99
C ASN A 298 -13.87 -17.91 6.47
#